data_AF-A0A7Z6YAH3-F1
#
_entry.id   AF-A0A7Z6YAH3-F1
#
_cell.length_a   1.000
_cell.length_b   1.000
_cell.length_c   1.000
_cell.angle_alpha   90.00
_cell.angle_beta   90.00
_cell.angle_gamma   90.00
#
_symmetry.space_group_name_H-M   'P 1'
#
loop_
_entity.id
_entity.type
_entity.pdbx_description
1 polymer ?
#
loop_
_entity_poly.entity_id
_entity_poly.type
_entity_poly.pdbx_seq_one_letter_code
_entity_poly.pdbx_strand_id
1 'polypeptide(L)' 'MALLKISVVVPEGEVYTGEVKSVVLPGVEGEFGVLYGHSNMITIT' A
#
# COMPACT_ATOMS: atom_id res chain seq x y z
N MET A 1 -2.30 10.94 15.57
CA MET A 1 -1.90 10.89 14.15
C MET A 1 -2.48 9.61 13.58
N ALA A 2 -3.09 9.67 12.40
CA ALA A 2 -3.76 8.52 11.83
C ALA A 2 -2.80 7.70 10.97
N LEU A 3 -2.83 6.37 11.12
CA LEU A 3 -1.90 5.43 10.48
C LEU A 3 -2.67 4.47 9.58
N LEU A 4 -2.02 4.03 8.50
CA LEU A 4 -2.56 3.11 7.50
C LEU A 4 -1.96 1.72 7.76
N LYS A 5 -2.83 0.72 7.90
CA LYS A 5 -2.39 -0.68 8.05
C LYS A 5 -2.08 -1.25 6.67
N ILE A 6 -0.85 -1.71 6.47
CA ILE A 6 -0.41 -2.37 5.25
C ILE A 6 -0.08 -3.83 5.52
N SER A 7 -0.39 -4.67 4.54
CA SER A 7 0.12 -6.02 4.43
C SER A 7 0.64 -6.24 3.01
N VAL A 8 1.89 -6.67 2.89
CA VAL A 8 2.55 -7.06 1.65
C VAL A 8 2.70 -8.57 1.67
N VAL A 9 2.01 -9.24 0.75
CA VAL A 9 1.98 -10.69 0.62
C VAL A 9 2.63 -11.12 -0.69
N VAL A 10 3.35 -12.23 -0.63
CA VAL A 10 3.85 -12.98 -1.79
C VAL A 10 3.34 -14.42 -1.70
N PRO A 11 3.43 -15.24 -2.76
CA PRO A 11 2.94 -16.62 -2.72
C PRO A 11 3.51 -17.47 -1.58
N GLU A 12 4.76 -17.20 -1.15
CA GLU A 12 5.42 -17.90 -0.06
C GLU A 12 5.01 -17.42 1.35
N GLY A 13 4.30 -16.29 1.47
CA GLY A 13 3.81 -15.78 2.74
C GLY A 13 3.73 -14.25 2.85
N GLU A 14 3.49 -13.75 4.06
CA GLU A 14 3.54 -12.32 4.38
C GLU A 14 5.00 -11.85 4.48
N VAL A 15 5.36 -10.84 3.67
CA VAL A 15 6.68 -10.21 3.70
C VAL A 15 6.72 -9.07 4.70
N TYR A 16 5.61 -8.35 4.84
CA TYR A 16 5.52 -7.20 5.74
C TYR A 16 4.08 -6.93 6.16
N THR A 17 3.84 -6.76 7.46
CA THR A 17 2.57 -6.29 7.99
C THR A 17 2.83 -5.26 9.10
N GLY A 18 2.25 -4.07 9.00
CA GLY A 18 2.53 -2.98 9.94
C GLY A 18 1.70 -1.72 9.73
N GLU A 19 1.89 -0.73 10.59
CA GLU A 19 1.26 0.58 10.53
C GLU A 19 2.23 1.62 9.97
N VAL A 20 1.82 2.30 8.89
CA VAL A 20 2.64 3.30 8.20
C VAL A 20 1.89 4.61 8.03
N LYS A 21 2.61 5.71 7.78
CA LYS A 21 2.00 7.02 7.52
C LYS A 21 1.53 7.16 6.06
N SER A 22 2.27 6.54 5.15
CA SER A 22 2.04 6.56 3.71
C SER A 22 2.78 5.40 3.06
N VAL A 23 2.37 5.03 1.85
CA VAL A 23 3.10 4.09 0.99
C VAL A 23 3.23 4.65 -0.41
N VAL A 24 4.35 4.35 -1.07
CA VAL A 24 4.58 4.65 -2.49
C VAL A 24 4.71 3.32 -3.21
N LEU A 25 3.94 3.14 -4.27
CA LEU A 25 3.85 1.90 -5.04
C LEU A 25 4.05 2.20 -6.53
N PRO A 26 4.70 1.30 -7.28
CA PRO A 26 4.76 1.40 -8.72
C PRO A 26 3.40 1.01 -9.34
N GLY A 27 2.98 1.72 -10.37
CA GLY A 27 1.82 1.43 -11.21
C GLY A 27 2.16 1.63 -12.68
N VAL A 28 1.21 1.27 -13.55
CA VAL A 28 1.38 1.28 -15.01
C VAL A 28 1.82 2.64 -15.58
N GLU A 29 1.30 3.73 -15.01
CA GLU A 29 1.58 5.10 -15.47
C GLU A 29 2.70 5.81 -14.67
N GLY A 30 3.35 5.12 -13.73
CA GLY A 30 4.39 5.70 -12.88
C GLY A 30 4.23 5.28 -11.41
N GLU A 31 4.64 6.14 -10.47
CA GLU A 31 4.52 5.86 -9.04
C GLU A 31 3.28 6.55 -8.45
N PHE A 32 2.57 5.88 -7.55
CA PHE A 32 1.48 6.49 -6.81
C PHE A 32 1.65 6.33 -5.30
N GLY A 33 1.28 7.38 -4.57
CA GLY A 33 1.32 7.43 -3.12
C GLY A 33 -0.06 7.27 -2.50
N VAL A 34 -0.20 6.41 -1.49
CA VAL A 34 -1.43 6.26 -0.70
C VAL A 34 -1.23 6.85 0.70
N LEU A 35 -2.14 7.73 1.10
CA LEU A 35 -2.19 8.41 2.38
C LEU A 35 -3.38 7.95 3.21
N TYR A 36 -3.36 8.25 4.52
CA TYR A 36 -4.50 7.99 5.39
C TYR A 36 -5.77 8.68 4.88
N GLY A 37 -6.88 7.93 4.78
CA GLY A 37 -8.17 8.44 4.32
C GLY A 37 -8.40 8.38 2.80
N HIS A 38 -7.50 7.74 2.05
CA HIS A 38 -7.72 7.48 0.63
C HIS A 38 -8.91 6.52 0.40
N SER A 39 -9.68 6.77 -0.66
CA SER A 39 -10.81 5.92 -1.07
C SER A 39 -10.36 4.52 -1.46
N ASN A 40 -11.29 3.56 -1.43
CA ASN A 40 -11.01 2.19 -1.88
C ASN A 40 -10.64 2.20 -3.37
N MET A 41 -9.53 1.52 -3.71
CA MET A 41 -9.01 1.43 -5.08
C MET A 41 -8.41 0.04 -5.29
N ILE A 42 -8.54 -0.49 -6.50
CA ILE A 42 -7.85 -1.68 -6.97
C ILE A 42 -7.09 -1.27 -8.23
N THR A 43 -5.80 -1.61 -8.29
CA THR A 43 -4.96 -1.38 -9.46
C THR A 43 -4.09 -2.59 -9.71
N ILE A 44 -3.67 -2.78 -10.96
CA ILE A 44 -2.69 -3.78 -11.36
C ILE A 44 -1.40 -2.99 -11.61
N THR A 45 -0.32 -3.42 -10.97
CA THR A 45 1.03 -2.92 -11.25
C THR A 45 1.47 -3.33 -12.64
#